data_AF-A0A815M324-F1
#
_entry.id   AF-A0A815M324-F1
#
_cell.length_a   1.000
_cell.length_b   1.000
_cell.length_c   1.000
_cell.angle_alpha   90.00
_cell.angle_beta   90.00
_cell.angle_gamma   90.00
#
_symmetry.space_group_name_H-M   'P 1'
#
loop_
_entity.id
_entity.type
_entity.pdbx_description
1 polymer ?
#
loop_
_entity_poly.entity_id
_entity_poly.type
_entity_poly.pdbx_seq_one_letter_code
_entity_poly.pdbx_strand_id
1 'polypeptide(L)'
;MGGSSAQWLLAMYVNLAPRADNNLVNHSPTSSLSLVIYVPIAVNTSISVPMSDEDGDILRCRFAQSSKNMSGIIVNECSGGCSSTALPSSTQLFASDNNCTLIVSL
;
A
#
# COMPACT_ATOMS: atom_id res chain seq x y z
N MET A 1 -9.67 28.66 2.82
CA MET A 1 -9.49 27.39 2.07
C MET A 1 -10.13 26.30 2.92
N GLY A 2 -11.25 25.75 2.48
CA GLY A 2 -12.11 24.89 3.29
C GLY A 2 -11.47 23.51 3.49
N GLY A 3 -11.00 23.23 4.70
CA GLY A 3 -10.60 21.90 5.11
C GLY A 3 -11.84 21.04 5.31
N SER A 4 -12.27 20.34 4.26
CA SER A 4 -13.07 19.15 4.47
C SER A 4 -12.22 18.19 5.30
N SER A 5 -12.69 17.84 6.50
CA SER A 5 -12.04 16.89 7.40
C SER A 5 -12.04 15.51 6.75
N ALA A 6 -11.10 15.31 5.84
CA ALA A 6 -10.86 14.05 5.18
C ALA A 6 -10.32 13.07 6.23
N GLN A 7 -11.21 12.27 6.82
CA GLN A 7 -10.86 11.25 7.80
C GLN A 7 -10.48 9.98 7.04
N TRP A 8 -9.18 9.77 6.87
CA TRP A 8 -8.67 8.45 6.49
C TRP A 8 -8.59 7.58 7.74
N LEU A 9 -8.90 6.30 7.59
CA LEU A 9 -8.79 5.30 8.64
C LEU A 9 -7.98 4.14 8.07
N LEU A 10 -6.90 3.77 8.74
CA LEU A 10 -6.21 2.50 8.52
C LEU A 10 -6.51 1.61 9.72
N ALA A 11 -7.01 0.41 9.46
CA ALA A 11 -7.22 -0.61 10.47
C ALA A 11 -6.41 -1.85 10.10
N MET A 12 -5.94 -2.58 11.10
CA MET A 12 -5.32 -3.89 10.92
C MET A 12 -5.83 -4.86 11.97
N TYR A 13 -5.97 -6.13 11.58
CA TYR A 13 -6.20 -7.22 12.49
C TYR A 13 -4.92 -8.04 12.55
N VAL A 14 -4.34 -8.15 13.75
CA VAL A 14 -3.10 -8.90 13.98
C VAL A 14 -3.46 -10.14 14.77
N ASN A 15 -3.03 -11.30 14.26
CA ASN A 15 -3.08 -12.53 15.03
C ASN A 15 -1.83 -12.60 15.92
N LEU A 16 -2.04 -12.59 17.24
CA LEU A 16 -0.94 -12.68 18.22
C LEU A 16 -0.63 -14.13 18.63
N ALA A 17 -1.30 -15.12 18.03
CA ALA A 17 -0.96 -16.52 18.24
C ALA A 17 0.46 -16.80 17.71
N PRO A 18 1.27 -17.56 18.46
CA PRO A 18 2.58 -17.99 17.98
C PRO A 18 2.47 -18.77 16.66
N ARG A 19 3.44 -18.56 15.77
CA ARG A 19 3.54 -19.29 14.51
C ARG A 19 3.88 -20.76 14.78
N ALA A 20 3.39 -21.64 13.92
CA ALA A 20 3.55 -23.09 14.09
C ALA A 20 4.98 -23.58 13.80
N ASP A 21 5.76 -22.81 13.05
CA ASP A 21 7.12 -23.16 12.61
C ASP A 21 8.21 -22.79 13.62
N ASN A 22 8.09 -21.64 14.30
CA ASN A 22 9.12 -21.14 15.20
C ASN A 22 8.65 -20.79 16.63
N ASN A 23 7.34 -20.90 16.93
CA ASN A 23 6.72 -20.53 18.20
C ASN A 23 6.93 -19.05 18.61
N LEU A 24 7.26 -18.17 17.68
CA LEU A 24 7.36 -16.73 17.89
C LEU A 24 6.10 -16.03 17.37
N VAL A 25 5.87 -14.81 17.84
CA VAL A 25 4.83 -13.94 17.28
C VAL A 25 5.30 -13.40 15.94
N ASN A 26 4.38 -13.26 14.97
CA ASN A 26 4.70 -12.69 13.67
C ASN A 26 5.07 -11.21 13.79
N HIS A 27 6.10 -10.81 13.07
CA HIS A 27 6.49 -9.43 12.88
C HIS A 27 5.69 -8.82 11.74
N SER A 28 5.59 -7.49 11.74
CA SER A 28 4.93 -6.76 10.67
C SER A 28 5.93 -6.50 9.54
N PRO A 29 5.48 -6.50 8.28
CA PRO A 29 6.35 -6.20 7.17
C PRO A 29 6.77 -4.72 7.19
N THR A 30 7.95 -4.44 6.66
CA THR A 30 8.50 -3.09 6.54
C THR A 30 8.59 -2.68 5.07
N SER A 31 8.46 -1.38 4.78
CA SER A 31 8.66 -0.82 3.45
C SER A 31 9.35 0.53 3.54
N SER A 32 10.16 0.86 2.54
CA SER A 32 10.94 2.10 2.50
C SER A 32 10.86 2.77 1.12
N LEU A 33 10.13 3.88 1.00
CA LEU A 33 10.05 4.63 -0.26
C LEU A 33 10.29 6.12 0.01
N SER A 34 10.86 6.82 -0.97
CA SER A 34 10.95 8.28 -0.95
C SER A 34 9.55 8.90 -0.88
N LEU A 35 9.38 9.90 -0.01
CA LEU A 35 8.10 10.62 0.15
C LEU A 35 7.68 11.38 -1.12
N VAL A 36 8.65 11.80 -1.93
CA VAL A 36 8.43 12.53 -3.18
C VAL A 36 9.25 11.85 -4.29
N ILE A 37 8.59 11.60 -5.41
CA ILE A 37 9.20 11.00 -6.60
C ILE A 37 8.91 11.92 -7.78
N TYR A 38 9.97 12.33 -8.48
CA TYR A 38 9.87 13.14 -9.68
C TYR A 38 9.77 12.23 -10.91
N VAL A 39 8.69 12.39 -11.68
CA VAL A 39 8.45 11.61 -12.89
C VAL A 39 8.71 12.51 -14.12
N PRO A 40 9.70 12.19 -14.97
CA PRO A 40 9.90 12.89 -16.23
C PRO A 40 8.73 12.69 -17.21
N ILE A 41 8.42 13.74 -17.98
CA ILE A 41 7.37 13.70 -19.02
C ILE A 41 7.82 12.80 -20.19
N ALA A 42 6.88 12.06 -20.77
CA ALA A 42 7.08 11.15 -21.91
C ALA A 42 8.08 10.00 -21.65
N VAL A 43 8.33 9.66 -20.39
CA VAL A 43 9.21 8.56 -19.99
C VAL A 43 8.49 7.64 -19.02
N ASN A 44 8.49 6.35 -19.34
CA ASN A 44 8.00 5.32 -18.43
C ASN A 44 8.94 5.23 -17.21
N THR A 45 8.44 5.66 -16.07
CA THR A 45 9.18 5.63 -14.81
C THR A 45 8.73 4.42 -14.00
N SER A 46 9.68 3.52 -13.73
CA SER A 46 9.47 2.36 -12.86
C SER A 46 9.91 2.70 -11.45
N ILE A 47 9.00 2.53 -10.50
CA ILE A 47 9.21 2.81 -9.08
C ILE A 47 9.00 1.50 -8.35
N SER A 48 10.09 0.90 -7.89
CA SER A 48 10.01 -0.27 -7.01
C SER A 48 9.73 0.17 -5.59
N VAL A 49 8.74 -0.46 -4.96
CA VAL A 49 8.44 -0.33 -3.53
C VAL A 49 9.18 -1.46 -2.82
N PRO A 50 10.35 -1.19 -2.21
CA PRO A 50 11.05 -2.22 -1.47
C PRO A 50 10.25 -2.55 -0.21
N MET A 51 10.14 -3.85 0.05
CA MET A 51 9.46 -4.38 1.22
C MET A 51 10.30 -5.52 1.77
N SER A 52 10.27 -5.70 3.09
CA SER A 52 11.02 -6.74 3.78
C SER A 52 10.21 -7.27 4.94
N ASP A 53 10.36 -8.57 5.20
CA ASP A 53 9.74 -9.28 6.30
C ASP A 53 10.79 -10.19 6.93
N GLU A 54 10.94 -10.10 8.25
CA GLU A 54 11.95 -10.86 8.99
C GLU A 54 11.52 -12.31 9.23
N ASP A 55 10.23 -12.60 9.07
CA ASP A 55 9.59 -13.90 9.29
C ASP A 55 9.55 -14.80 8.04
N GLY A 56 9.98 -14.26 6.90
CA GLY A 56 9.97 -14.96 5.60
C GLY A 56 8.58 -15.05 4.97
N ASP A 57 7.64 -14.20 5.39
CA ASP A 57 6.29 -14.19 4.85
C ASP A 57 6.25 -13.62 3.42
N ILE A 58 5.19 -14.00 2.69
CA ILE A 58 4.93 -13.46 1.35
C ILE A 58 4.35 -12.06 1.46
N LEU A 59 5.03 -11.09 0.85
CA LEU A 59 4.62 -9.70 0.80
C LEU A 59 3.76 -9.41 -0.42
N ARG A 60 2.69 -8.63 -0.22
CA ARG A 60 1.76 -8.21 -1.26
C ARG A 60 1.40 -6.74 -1.09
N CYS A 61 1.11 -6.08 -2.20
CA CYS A 61 0.63 -4.70 -2.22
C CYS A 61 -0.66 -4.57 -3.03
N ARG A 62 -1.35 -3.46 -2.77
CA ARG A 62 -2.50 -2.99 -3.52
C ARG A 62 -2.62 -1.48 -3.34
N PHE A 63 -3.41 -0.83 -4.20
CA PHE A 63 -3.86 0.52 -3.91
C PHE A 63 -4.80 0.55 -2.70
N ALA A 64 -4.78 1.68 -1.99
CA ALA A 64 -5.76 2.01 -0.97
C ALA A 64 -7.18 2.00 -1.58
N GLN A 65 -8.19 1.71 -0.78
CA GLN A 65 -9.59 1.70 -1.18
C GLN A 65 -10.40 2.68 -0.34
N SER A 66 -11.31 3.42 -0.98
CA SER A 66 -12.21 4.36 -0.30
C SER A 66 -13.32 3.67 0.49
N SER A 67 -13.55 2.38 0.22
CA SER A 67 -14.47 1.52 0.94
C SER A 67 -13.93 0.10 0.96
N LYS A 68 -13.25 -0.27 2.06
CA LYS A 68 -12.77 -1.63 2.32
C LYS A 68 -13.59 -2.25 3.43
N ASN A 69 -14.17 -3.42 3.20
CA ASN A 69 -14.70 -4.23 4.29
C ASN A 69 -13.54 -4.94 5.01
N MET A 70 -13.38 -4.69 6.30
CA MET A 70 -12.40 -5.32 7.16
C MET A 70 -13.08 -5.89 8.40
N SER A 71 -13.34 -7.21 8.38
CA SER A 71 -14.01 -7.94 9.46
C SER A 71 -15.34 -7.29 9.91
N GLY A 72 -16.15 -6.84 8.95
CA GLY A 72 -17.47 -6.24 9.22
C GLY A 72 -17.47 -4.72 9.40
N ILE A 73 -16.30 -4.06 9.41
CA ILE A 73 -16.19 -2.60 9.45
C ILE A 73 -15.86 -2.09 8.05
N ILE A 74 -16.56 -1.04 7.59
CA ILE A 74 -16.20 -0.33 6.36
C ILE A 74 -15.17 0.75 6.69
N VAL A 75 -14.00 0.63 6.09
CA VAL A 75 -12.84 1.48 6.30
C VAL A 75 -12.59 2.32 5.04
N ASN A 76 -12.38 3.62 5.21
CA ASN A 76 -11.98 4.53 4.15
C ASN A 76 -10.48 4.82 4.27
N GLU A 77 -9.66 4.09 3.52
CA GLU A 77 -8.19 4.08 3.70
C GLU A 77 -7.50 5.35 3.22
N CYS A 78 -8.19 6.18 2.42
CA CYS A 78 -7.59 7.30 1.70
C CYS A 78 -8.43 8.57 1.73
N SER A 79 -9.60 8.54 2.34
CA SER A 79 -10.52 9.67 2.44
C SER A 79 -10.76 10.44 1.13
N GLY A 80 -10.94 9.70 0.03
CA GLY A 80 -11.12 10.27 -1.32
C GLY A 80 -9.85 10.39 -2.16
N GLY A 81 -8.66 10.22 -1.56
CA GLY A 81 -7.38 10.19 -2.25
C GLY A 81 -7.13 8.95 -3.11
N CYS A 82 -7.94 7.90 -2.98
CA CYS A 82 -7.86 6.70 -3.84
C CYS A 82 -8.39 6.95 -5.25
N SER A 83 -8.96 8.12 -5.52
CA SER A 83 -9.50 8.43 -6.84
C SER A 83 -8.40 8.33 -7.88
N SER A 84 -8.68 7.73 -9.04
CA SER A 84 -7.77 7.69 -10.19
C SER A 84 -7.43 9.07 -10.75
N THR A 85 -8.06 10.14 -10.24
CA THR A 85 -7.68 11.54 -10.48
C THR A 85 -6.54 12.06 -9.60
N ALA A 86 -6.19 11.38 -8.50
CA ALA A 86 -5.07 11.78 -7.63
C ALA A 86 -3.72 11.30 -8.18
N LEU A 87 -3.72 10.25 -9.00
CA LEU A 87 -2.56 9.73 -9.72
C LEU A 87 -2.70 10.03 -11.21
N PRO A 88 -1.59 10.11 -11.96
CA PRO A 88 -1.66 10.09 -13.41
C PRO A 88 -2.45 8.87 -13.90
N SER A 89 -3.31 9.05 -14.92
CA SER A 89 -4.19 7.99 -15.43
C SER A 89 -3.45 6.77 -16.00
N SER A 90 -2.18 6.93 -16.35
CA SER A 90 -1.26 5.88 -16.80
C SER A 90 -0.65 5.04 -15.67
N THR A 91 -0.90 5.39 -14.42
CA THR A 91 -0.27 4.73 -13.27
C THR A 91 -0.76 3.29 -13.16
N GLN A 92 0.16 2.34 -13.21
CA GLN A 92 -0.11 0.91 -13.09
C GLN A 92 0.66 0.34 -11.90
N LEU A 93 0.00 -0.50 -11.10
CA LEU A 93 0.65 -1.30 -10.06
C LEU A 93 0.83 -2.73 -10.56
N PHE A 94 2.08 -3.16 -10.66
CA PHE A 94 2.48 -4.54 -10.85
C PHE A 94 2.72 -5.16 -9.48
N ALA A 95 1.70 -5.85 -8.97
CA ALA A 95 1.74 -6.55 -7.71
C ALA A 95 1.91 -8.07 -7.96
N SER A 96 3.03 -8.62 -7.51
CA SER A 96 3.23 -10.06 -7.37
C SER A 96 3.81 -10.37 -5.99
N ASP A 97 3.90 -11.66 -5.66
CA ASP A 97 4.49 -12.08 -4.39
C ASP A 97 5.93 -11.51 -4.27
N ASN A 98 6.18 -10.77 -3.19
CA ASN A 98 7.44 -10.07 -2.88
C ASN A 98 7.88 -8.99 -3.89
N ASN A 99 7.01 -8.56 -4.80
CA ASN A 99 7.35 -7.50 -5.77
C ASN A 99 6.18 -6.54 -5.97
N CYS A 100 6.47 -5.27 -5.73
CA CYS A 100 5.55 -4.17 -5.89
C CYS A 100 6.22 -3.07 -6.70
N THR A 101 5.81 -2.96 -7.96
CA THR A 101 6.37 -1.97 -8.89
C THR A 101 5.26 -1.10 -9.44
N LEU A 102 5.41 0.21 -9.29
CA LEU A 102 4.57 1.20 -9.93
C LEU A 102 5.22 1.63 -11.25
N ILE A 103 4.44 1.63 -12.34
CA ILE A 103 4.86 2.25 -13.59
C ILE A 103 4.00 3.49 -13.81
N VAL A 104 4.65 4.63 -14.05
CA VAL A 104 3.99 5.92 -14.31
C VAL A 104 4.53 6.50 -15.60
N SER A 105 3.65 7.06 -16.43
CA SER A 105 4.00 7.80 -17.65
C SER A 105 3.21 9.09 -17.73
N LEU A 106 3.89 10.24 -17.80
CA LEU A 106 3.22 11.55 -17.94
C LEU A 106 3.17 12.00 -19.40
#